data_AF-A0A926PX04-F1
#
_entry.id   AF-A0A926PX04-F1
#
_cell.length_a   1.000
_cell.length_b   1.000
_cell.length_c   1.000
_cell.angle_alpha   90.00
_cell.angle_beta   90.00
_cell.angle_gamma   90.00
#
_symmetry.space_group_name_H-M   'P 1'
#
loop_
_entity.id
_entity.type
_entity.pdbx_description
1 polymer ?
#
loop_
_entity_poly.entity_id
_entity_poly.type
_entity_poly.pdbx_seq_one_letter_code
_entity_poly.pdbx_strand_id
1 'polypeptide(L)'
;MANPVGEKALGEMLRTVPVRVGESTVDHYGLGIYAVDLPCGRFWGHDGSVFGAGTVAWSSRDGKRQTALGFNLMKYQRLNEDGSPIDDALRAHLIGSVCPDSTPRTATMDARRLLPEELPATDLAVGAWGTHR
;
A
#
# COMPACT_ATOMS: atom_id res chain seq x y z
N MET A 1 -12.17 -2.61 -24.68
CA MET A 1 -10.79 -2.10 -24.71
C MET A 1 -9.88 -3.22 -25.20
N ALA A 2 -8.90 -2.94 -26.05
CA ALA A 2 -7.94 -3.96 -26.47
C ALA A 2 -6.97 -4.26 -25.31
N ASN A 3 -6.59 -5.53 -25.14
CA ASN A 3 -5.58 -5.97 -24.18
C ASN A 3 -4.19 -5.93 -24.87
N PRO A 4 -3.37 -4.87 -24.66
CA PRO A 4 -2.13 -4.68 -25.42
C PRO A 4 -1.04 -5.71 -25.06
N VAL A 5 -1.15 -6.40 -23.93
CA VAL A 5 -0.21 -7.46 -23.52
C VAL A 5 -0.66 -8.85 -23.99
N GLY A 6 -1.92 -9.01 -24.41
CA GLY A 6 -2.52 -10.27 -24.82
C GLY A 6 -2.93 -11.18 -23.66
N GLU A 7 -3.93 -12.03 -23.88
CA GLU A 7 -4.55 -12.86 -22.82
C GLU A 7 -3.58 -13.84 -22.16
N LYS A 8 -2.69 -14.47 -22.96
CA LYS A 8 -1.72 -15.43 -22.44
C LYS A 8 -0.71 -14.77 -21.51
N ALA A 9 -0.12 -13.65 -21.93
CA ALA A 9 0.86 -12.94 -21.11
C ALA A 9 0.20 -12.34 -19.85
N LEU A 10 -1.01 -11.79 -19.99
CA LEU A 10 -1.78 -11.34 -18.83
C LEU A 10 -2.06 -12.51 -17.87
N GLY A 11 -2.45 -13.68 -18.38
CA GLY A 11 -2.62 -14.89 -17.57
C GLY A 11 -1.36 -15.29 -16.80
N GLU A 12 -0.19 -15.15 -17.42
CA GLU A 12 1.11 -15.41 -16.76
C GLU A 12 1.42 -14.36 -15.68
N MET A 13 1.16 -13.07 -15.94
CA MET A 13 1.37 -12.00 -14.95
C MET A 13 0.47 -12.14 -13.72
N LEU A 14 -0.78 -12.56 -13.91
CA LEU A 14 -1.78 -12.72 -12.83
C LEU A 14 -1.63 -14.02 -12.05
N ARG A 15 -0.81 -14.97 -12.51
CA ARG A 15 -0.54 -16.24 -11.82
C ARG A 15 0.47 -16.00 -10.70
N THR A 16 -0.03 -15.94 -9.48
CA THR A 16 0.76 -15.59 -8.31
C THR A 16 1.40 -16.81 -7.61
N VAL A 17 2.49 -16.56 -6.90
CA VAL A 17 3.10 -17.46 -5.92
C VAL A 17 3.05 -16.82 -4.53
N PRO A 18 3.00 -17.59 -3.43
CA PRO A 18 3.01 -17.02 -2.09
C PRO A 18 4.38 -16.40 -1.77
N VAL A 19 4.37 -15.15 -1.32
CA VAL A 19 5.53 -14.49 -0.70
C VAL A 19 5.53 -14.84 0.78
N ARG A 20 6.64 -15.39 1.28
CA ARG A 20 6.75 -15.90 2.65
C ARG A 20 7.73 -15.09 3.49
N VAL A 21 7.34 -14.84 4.74
CA VAL A 21 8.23 -14.35 5.80
C VAL A 21 8.17 -15.37 6.93
N GLY A 22 9.26 -16.13 7.09
CA GLY A 22 9.26 -17.34 7.92
C GLY A 22 8.20 -18.34 7.44
N GLU A 23 7.36 -18.80 8.37
CA GLU A 23 6.28 -19.74 8.06
C GLU A 23 5.01 -19.06 7.51
N SER A 24 4.91 -17.74 7.60
CA SER A 24 3.70 -16.99 7.21
C SER A 24 3.75 -16.54 5.76
N THR A 25 2.61 -16.63 5.06
CA THR A 25 2.42 -15.97 3.76
C THR A 25 1.98 -14.54 4.00
N VAL A 26 2.75 -13.59 3.49
CA VAL A 26 2.48 -12.14 3.65
C VAL A 26 1.85 -11.52 2.42
N ASP A 27 2.00 -12.14 1.25
CA ASP A 27 1.44 -11.65 -0.01
C ASP A 27 1.37 -12.77 -1.07
N HIS A 28 0.72 -12.50 -2.20
CA HIS A 28 0.68 -13.33 -3.39
C HIS A 28 1.12 -12.52 -4.61
N TYR A 29 2.28 -12.88 -5.16
CA TYR A 29 2.97 -12.07 -6.17
C TYR A 29 3.14 -12.83 -7.49
N GLY A 30 2.78 -12.19 -8.61
CA GLY A 30 2.88 -12.73 -9.97
C GLY A 30 4.11 -12.19 -10.71
N LEU A 31 4.01 -12.01 -12.03
CA LEU A 31 5.11 -11.39 -12.78
C LEU A 31 4.97 -9.86 -12.75
N GLY A 32 5.53 -9.23 -11.72
CA GLY A 32 5.61 -7.77 -11.55
C GLY A 32 4.38 -7.09 -10.93
N ILE A 33 3.40 -7.87 -10.46
CA ILE A 33 2.17 -7.38 -9.81
C ILE A 33 1.77 -8.33 -8.68
N TYR A 34 1.20 -7.79 -7.60
CA TYR A 34 0.60 -8.59 -6.52
C TYR A 34 -0.93 -8.63 -6.63
N ALA A 35 -1.53 -9.60 -5.95
CA ALA A 35 -2.98 -9.70 -5.79
C ALA A 35 -3.44 -9.00 -4.51
N VAL A 36 -4.53 -8.24 -4.60
CA VAL A 36 -5.20 -7.62 -3.44
C VAL A 36 -6.61 -8.19 -3.34
N ASP A 37 -6.90 -8.86 -2.23
CA ASP A 37 -8.23 -9.37 -1.94
C ASP A 37 -9.00 -8.33 -1.10
N LEU A 38 -9.94 -7.65 -1.75
CA LEU A 38 -10.84 -6.69 -1.12
C LEU A 38 -12.22 -7.31 -0.91
N PRO A 39 -13.07 -6.75 -0.02
CA PRO A 39 -14.42 -7.26 0.21
C PRO A 39 -15.28 -7.33 -1.06
N CYS A 40 -15.00 -6.49 -2.05
CA CYS A 40 -15.72 -6.42 -3.31
C CYS A 40 -15.05 -7.20 -4.47
N GLY A 41 -14.06 -8.04 -4.17
CA GLY A 41 -13.37 -8.93 -5.10
C GLY A 41 -11.86 -8.73 -5.16
N ARG A 42 -11.20 -9.53 -6.01
CA ARG A 42 -9.75 -9.51 -6.22
C ARG A 42 -9.35 -8.46 -7.24
N PHE A 43 -8.27 -7.76 -6.93
CA PHE A 43 -7.58 -6.79 -7.76
C PHE A 43 -6.12 -7.20 -7.93
N TRP A 44 -5.44 -6.60 -8.92
CA TRP A 44 -4.03 -6.76 -9.14
C TRP A 44 -3.38 -5.42 -9.41
N GLY A 45 -2.12 -5.28 -9.01
CA GLY A 45 -1.35 -4.09 -9.31
C GLY A 45 -0.08 -4.00 -8.49
N HIS A 46 0.34 -2.77 -8.19
CA HIS A 46 1.59 -2.53 -7.48
C HIS A 46 1.59 -1.14 -6.80
N ASP A 47 2.39 -0.99 -5.76
CA ASP A 47 2.73 0.29 -5.14
C ASP A 47 4.20 0.67 -5.35
N GLY A 48 4.51 1.95 -5.29
CA GLY A 48 5.86 2.49 -5.48
C GLY A 48 6.21 3.45 -4.36
N SER A 49 7.49 3.52 -4.01
CA SER A 49 7.94 4.31 -2.87
C SER A 49 9.35 4.85 -3.12
N VAL A 50 9.51 6.17 -3.02
CA VAL A 50 10.80 6.89 -2.93
C VAL A 50 10.73 7.92 -1.81
N PHE A 51 11.87 8.47 -1.37
CA PHE A 51 11.83 9.54 -0.37
C PHE A 51 10.98 10.72 -0.85
N GLY A 52 9.91 11.02 -0.12
CA GLY A 52 8.97 12.07 -0.45
C GLY A 52 7.96 11.78 -1.57
N ALA A 53 7.82 10.55 -2.07
CA ALA A 53 6.69 10.23 -2.94
C ALA A 53 6.30 8.76 -2.93
N GLY A 54 5.01 8.49 -2.97
CA GLY A 54 4.44 7.15 -3.07
C GLY A 54 3.39 7.04 -4.18
N THR A 55 3.22 5.84 -4.71
CA THR A 55 2.20 5.51 -5.71
C THR A 55 1.50 4.21 -5.38
N VAL A 56 0.24 4.08 -5.79
CA VAL A 56 -0.53 2.83 -5.75
C VAL A 56 -1.33 2.75 -7.04
N ALA A 57 -1.35 1.60 -7.70
CA ALA A 57 -2.21 1.36 -8.85
C ALA A 57 -2.80 -0.05 -8.79
N TRP A 58 -4.12 -0.18 -8.87
CA TRP A 58 -4.84 -1.45 -8.86
C TRP A 58 -5.89 -1.51 -9.97
N SER A 59 -6.13 -2.72 -10.48
CA SER A 59 -7.16 -3.01 -11.49
C SER A 59 -7.86 -4.33 -11.20
N SER A 60 -9.18 -4.38 -11.41
CA SER A 60 -9.90 -5.66 -11.49
C SER A 60 -9.43 -6.45 -12.70
N ARG A 61 -9.65 -7.78 -12.69
CA ARG A 61 -9.26 -8.67 -13.80
C ARG A 61 -9.80 -8.22 -15.15
N ASP A 62 -11.04 -7.72 -15.16
CA ASP A 62 -11.75 -7.25 -16.35
C ASP A 62 -11.46 -5.79 -16.71
N GLY A 63 -10.61 -5.10 -15.93
CA GLY A 63 -10.23 -3.71 -16.14
C GLY A 63 -11.35 -2.68 -15.90
N LYS A 64 -12.53 -3.09 -15.41
CA LYS A 64 -13.68 -2.18 -15.24
C LYS A 64 -13.62 -1.32 -13.99
N ARG A 65 -12.87 -1.75 -12.98
CA ARG A 65 -12.65 -1.01 -11.72
C ARG A 65 -11.16 -0.85 -11.53
N GLN A 66 -10.70 0.39 -11.52
CA GLN A 66 -9.30 0.73 -11.45
C GLN A 66 -9.10 1.95 -10.56
N THR A 67 -7.96 2.00 -9.88
CA THR A 67 -7.52 3.17 -9.14
C THR A 67 -6.03 3.37 -9.35
N ALA A 68 -5.61 4.62 -9.39
CA ALA A 68 -4.21 5.01 -9.42
C ALA A 68 -4.07 6.28 -8.58
N LEU A 69 -3.23 6.23 -7.56
CA LEU A 69 -3.01 7.31 -6.61
C LEU A 69 -1.51 7.60 -6.53
N GLY A 70 -1.15 8.88 -6.57
CA GLY A 70 0.19 9.36 -6.29
C GLY A 70 0.14 10.42 -5.20
N PHE A 71 1.12 10.41 -4.30
CA PHE A 71 1.22 11.37 -3.20
C PHE A 71 2.69 11.74 -2.99
N ASN A 72 2.94 12.97 -2.54
CA ASN A 72 4.27 13.57 -2.42
C ASN A 72 4.70 13.83 -0.96
N LEU A 73 4.06 13.17 0.00
CA LEU A 73 4.43 13.19 1.40
C LEU A 73 4.43 11.76 1.92
N MET A 74 5.63 11.18 2.07
CA MET A 74 5.80 9.80 2.50
C MET A 74 7.18 9.63 3.17
N LYS A 75 7.26 8.75 4.17
CA LYS A 75 8.46 8.52 5.01
C LYS A 75 8.88 9.73 5.84
N TYR A 76 7.91 10.57 6.21
CA TYR A 76 8.09 11.69 7.15
C TYR A 76 7.28 11.51 8.43
N GLN A 77 6.64 10.34 8.61
CA GLN A 77 5.89 10.02 9.81
C GLN A 77 6.77 10.16 11.05
N ARG A 78 6.22 10.77 12.10
CA ARG A 78 6.81 10.74 13.43
C ARG A 78 6.51 9.39 14.05
N LEU A 79 7.50 8.78 14.69
CA LEU A 79 7.29 7.58 15.48
C LEU A 79 6.74 8.00 16.84
N ASN A 80 5.42 8.13 16.93
CA ASN A 80 4.69 8.38 18.16
C ASN A 80 3.53 7.36 18.27
N GLU A 81 2.82 7.37 19.41
CA GLU A 81 1.69 6.46 19.63
C GLU A 81 0.46 6.81 18.78
N ASP A 82 0.43 8.03 18.24
CA ASP A 82 -0.62 8.50 17.36
C ASP A 82 -0.41 7.90 15.95
N GLY A 83 -1.40 7.19 15.42
CA GLY A 83 -1.41 6.81 14.01
C GLY A 83 -1.37 8.03 13.08
N SER A 84 -1.21 7.79 11.77
CA SER A 84 -1.25 8.86 10.77
C SER A 84 -2.66 8.97 10.17
N PRO A 85 -3.45 10.03 10.48
CA PRO A 85 -4.79 10.19 9.90
C PRO A 85 -4.76 10.29 8.38
N ILE A 86 -3.64 10.73 7.81
CA ILE A 86 -3.43 10.78 6.37
C ILE A 86 -3.30 9.37 5.79
N ASP A 87 -2.54 8.49 6.45
CA ASP A 87 -2.39 7.10 5.97
C ASP A 87 -3.73 6.35 6.04
N ASP A 88 -4.54 6.60 7.08
CA ASP A 88 -5.90 6.05 7.19
C ASP A 88 -6.83 6.60 6.10
N ALA A 89 -6.80 7.91 5.85
CA ALA A 89 -7.59 8.55 4.80
C ALA A 89 -7.21 8.05 3.40
N LEU A 90 -5.91 7.90 3.11
CA LEU A 90 -5.42 7.35 1.84
C LEU A 90 -5.89 5.91 1.66
N ARG A 91 -5.81 5.07 2.69
CA ARG A 91 -6.32 3.69 2.66
C ARG A 91 -7.83 3.65 2.40
N ALA A 92 -8.61 4.44 3.13
CA ALA A 92 -10.06 4.51 2.96
C ALA A 92 -10.44 4.97 1.54
N HIS A 93 -9.74 5.98 1.02
CA HIS A 93 -9.94 6.48 -0.34
C HIS A 93 -9.62 5.43 -1.41
N LEU A 94 -8.46 4.75 -1.30
CA LEU A 94 -8.07 3.69 -2.24
C LEU A 94 -9.12 2.59 -2.31
N ILE A 95 -9.57 2.06 -1.16
CA ILE A 95 -10.58 1.00 -1.10
C ILE A 95 -11.92 1.51 -1.62
N GLY A 96 -12.39 2.67 -1.14
CA GLY A 96 -13.66 3.25 -1.55
C GLY A 96 -13.76 3.54 -3.05
N SER A 97 -12.63 3.91 -3.69
CA SER A 97 -12.59 4.19 -5.12
C SER A 97 -12.89 2.96 -6.01
N VAL A 98 -12.59 1.75 -5.53
CA VAL A 98 -12.81 0.50 -6.28
C VAL A 98 -13.89 -0.41 -5.67
N CYS A 99 -14.26 -0.14 -4.43
CA CYS A 99 -15.30 -0.83 -3.65
C CYS A 99 -16.25 0.18 -3.00
N PRO A 100 -17.11 0.89 -3.76
CA PRO A 100 -17.96 1.96 -3.22
C PRO A 100 -18.94 1.50 -2.13
N ASP A 101 -19.38 0.23 -2.15
CA ASP A 101 -20.30 -0.33 -1.15
C ASP A 101 -19.58 -0.90 0.08
N SER A 102 -18.24 -0.86 0.12
CA SER A 102 -17.50 -1.34 1.27
C SER A 102 -17.37 -0.23 2.32
N THR A 103 -17.97 -0.44 3.50
CA THR A 103 -17.69 0.40 4.66
C THR A 103 -16.24 0.17 5.08
N PRO A 104 -15.35 1.18 5.06
CA PRO A 104 -13.98 1.00 5.52
C PRO A 104 -14.04 0.62 7.00
N ARG A 105 -13.58 -0.59 7.34
CA ARG A 105 -13.29 -0.92 8.72
C ARG A 105 -11.90 -0.38 9.01
N THR A 106 -11.80 0.60 9.90
CA THR A 106 -10.51 1.02 10.46
C THR A 106 -9.88 -0.20 11.11
N ALA A 107 -8.94 -0.84 10.43
CA ALA A 107 -8.13 -1.87 11.03
C ALA A 107 -7.05 -1.16 11.83
N THR A 108 -7.23 -1.08 13.14
CA THR A 108 -6.12 -0.81 14.05
C THR A 108 -5.16 -1.99 13.93
N MET A 109 -4.16 -1.86 13.07
CA MET A 109 -2.99 -2.74 13.18
C MET A 109 -2.32 -2.40 14.50
N ASP A 110 -2.29 -3.36 15.43
CA ASP A 110 -1.53 -3.22 16.66
C ASP A 110 -0.03 -3.29 16.30
N ALA A 111 0.53 -2.13 15.96
CA ALA A 111 1.94 -1.98 15.58
C ALA A 111 2.89 -2.47 16.67
N ARG A 112 2.42 -2.60 17.93
CA ARG A 112 3.16 -3.17 19.05
C ARG A 112 3.55 -4.62 18.84
N ARG A 113 2.88 -5.36 17.95
CA ARG A 113 3.17 -6.79 17.70
C ARG A 113 4.32 -7.01 16.69
N LEU A 114 4.71 -5.98 15.93
CA LEU A 114 5.70 -6.10 14.85
C LEU A 114 7.00 -5.33 15.11
N LEU A 115 7.00 -4.44 16.12
CA LEU A 115 8.19 -3.69 16.51
C LEU A 115 8.84 -4.39 17.72
N PRO A 116 10.18 -4.56 17.76
CA PRO A 116 10.85 -4.88 19.00
C PRO A 116 10.50 -3.81 20.04
N GLU A 117 10.34 -4.21 21.30
CA GLU A 117 10.31 -3.27 22.42
C GLU A 117 11.55 -2.38 22.29
N GLU A 118 11.33 -1.09 22.06
CA GLU A 118 12.34 -0.05 22.15
C GLU A 118 13.35 0.04 21.00
N LEU A 119 12.89 0.58 19.86
CA LEU A 119 13.75 1.55 19.20
C LEU A 119 13.60 2.87 19.96
N PRO A 120 14.66 3.40 20.62
CA PRO A 120 14.57 4.70 21.28
C PRO A 120 14.05 5.69 20.25
N ALA A 121 13.05 6.48 20.64
CA ALA A 121 12.49 7.56 19.84
C ALA A 121 13.60 8.58 19.57
N THR A 122 14.45 8.26 18.61
CA THR A 122 15.45 9.17 18.09
C THR A 122 14.62 10.13 17.27
N ASP A 123 14.22 11.24 17.89
CA ASP A 123 13.64 12.34 17.17
C ASP A 123 14.72 12.87 16.22
N LEU A 124 14.70 12.36 14.99
CA LEU A 124 15.61 12.74 13.91
C LEU A 124 15.42 14.21 13.48
N ALA A 125 14.54 14.97 14.16
CA ALA A 125 14.32 16.37 13.88
C ALA A 125 14.65 17.33 15.04
N VAL A 126 15.23 16.89 16.16
CA VAL A 126 15.79 17.84 17.14
C VAL A 126 17.16 18.34 16.65
N GLY A 127 17.15 19.03 15.52
CA GLY A 127 18.22 19.92 15.09
C GLY A 127 17.65 21.33 15.05
N ALA A 128 18.19 22.24 15.86
CA ALA A 128 17.89 23.66 15.73
C ALA A 128 18.26 24.11 14.31
N TRP A 129 17.26 24.42 13.49
CA TRP A 129 17.47 24.98 12.17
C TRP A 129 18.07 26.38 12.35
N GLY A 130 19.38 26.49 12.17
CA GLY A 130 20.04 27.79 12.04
C GLY A 130 19.58 28.45 10.76
N THR A 131 18.83 29.55 10.87
CA THR A 131 18.58 30.43 9.72
C THR A 131 19.89 31.14 9.38
N HIS A 132 20.65 30.60 8.42
CA HIS A 132 21.67 31.40 7.76
C HIS A 132 20.96 32.40 6.85
N ARG A 133 21.13 33.67 7.19
CA ARG A 133 20.67 34.84 6.44
C ARG A 133 21.71 35.21 5.38
#